data_AF-A0A167TH51-F1
#
_entry.id   AF-A0A167TH51-F1
#
_cell.length_a   1.000
_cell.length_b   1.000
_cell.length_c   1.000
_cell.angle_alpha   90.00
_cell.angle_beta   90.00
_cell.angle_gamma   90.00
#
_symmetry.space_group_name_H-M   'P 1'
#
loop_
_entity.id
_entity.type
_entity.pdbx_description
1 polymer ?
#
loop_
_entity_poly.entity_id
_entity_poly.type
_entity_poly.pdbx_seq_one_letter_code
_entity_poly.pdbx_strand_id
1 'polypeptide(L)'
;MIGTGSMGSMMSLLFAELGIGVAKALGGSMNPRAIQTKDTEDRDRLLRDLHDATYAAFFLAFGQGLHTIEHASQEQRWGLTYLDVLQLWRGGCIIRSDYIIDLLETVYRSTEVEKTNLLAHPRIAEPLRATFPALINESC
;
A
#
# COMPACT_ATOMS: atom_id res chain seq x y z
N MET A 1 4.17 -5.57 2.03
CA MET A 1 4.59 -4.49 1.10
C MET A 1 5.92 -3.82 1.46
N ILE A 2 6.38 -3.79 2.73
CA ILE A 2 7.69 -3.19 3.07
C ILE A 2 8.86 -3.99 2.48
N GLY A 3 8.80 -5.32 2.57
CA GLY A 3 9.83 -6.20 1.97
C GLY A 3 9.92 -6.10 0.44
N THR A 4 8.79 -5.89 -0.25
CA THR A 4 8.77 -5.74 -1.72
C THR A 4 9.35 -4.42 -2.19
N GLY A 5 9.32 -3.34 -1.40
CA GLY A 5 10.01 -2.08 -1.73
C GLY A 5 11.53 -2.23 -1.73
N SER A 6 12.08 -2.89 -0.69
CA SER A 6 13.51 -3.23 -0.63
C SER A 6 13.91 -4.17 -1.76
N MET A 7 13.09 -5.19 -2.03
CA MET A 7 13.32 -6.10 -3.15
C MET A 7 13.23 -5.38 -4.50
N GLY A 8 12.35 -4.39 -4.67
CA GLY A 8 12.23 -3.59 -5.89
C GLY A 8 13.50 -2.77 -6.18
N SER A 9 14.07 -2.14 -5.16
CA SER A 9 15.36 -1.42 -5.31
C SER A 9 16.50 -2.38 -5.62
N MET A 10 16.56 -3.53 -4.93
CA MET A 10 17.56 -4.56 -5.17
C MET A 10 17.42 -5.17 -6.58
N MET A 11 16.18 -5.36 -7.04
CA MET A 11 15.89 -5.87 -8.38
C MET A 11 16.20 -4.83 -9.46
N SER A 12 16.00 -3.54 -9.21
CA SER A 12 16.42 -2.46 -10.10
C SER A 12 17.95 -2.43 -10.26
N LEU A 13 18.71 -2.64 -9.18
CA LEU A 13 20.16 -2.77 -9.23
C LEU A 13 20.58 -4.04 -9.98
N LEU A 14 19.92 -5.16 -9.71
CA LEU A 14 20.16 -6.42 -10.41
C LEU A 14 19.91 -6.29 -11.93
N PHE A 15 18.85 -5.59 -12.34
CA PHE A 15 18.58 -5.30 -13.74
C PHE A 15 19.56 -4.28 -14.35
N ALA A 16 20.07 -3.33 -13.57
CA ALA A 16 21.14 -2.44 -14.04
C ALA A 16 22.47 -3.20 -14.26
N GLU A 17 22.79 -4.16 -13.39
CA GLU A 17 24.04 -4.93 -13.44
C GLU A 17 23.98 -6.14 -14.40
N LEU A 18 22.85 -6.85 -14.44
CA LEU A 18 22.69 -8.12 -15.17
C LEU A 18 21.62 -8.05 -16.26
N GLY A 19 20.87 -6.95 -16.39
CA GLY A 19 19.68 -6.88 -17.24
C GLY A 19 19.92 -7.13 -18.72
N ILE A 20 21.07 -6.73 -19.27
CA ILE A 20 21.41 -7.03 -20.67
C ILE A 20 21.65 -8.54 -20.87
N GLY A 21 22.33 -9.19 -19.91
CA GLY A 21 22.58 -10.63 -19.94
C GLY A 21 21.31 -11.44 -19.73
N VAL A 22 20.46 -11.03 -18.78
CA VAL A 22 19.18 -11.66 -18.48
C VAL A 22 18.19 -11.49 -19.64
N ALA A 23 18.08 -10.31 -20.23
CA ALA A 23 17.21 -10.08 -21.39
C ALA A 23 17.61 -10.94 -22.60
N LYS A 24 18.92 -11.13 -22.81
CA LYS A 24 19.45 -11.99 -23.87
C LYS A 24 19.21 -13.47 -23.58
N ALA A 25 19.39 -13.91 -22.33
CA ALA A 25 19.14 -15.29 -21.90
C ALA A 25 17.65 -15.66 -21.97
N LEU A 26 16.75 -14.70 -21.70
CA LEU A 26 15.30 -14.86 -21.80
C LEU A 26 14.77 -14.63 -23.23
N GLY A 27 15.64 -14.54 -24.24
CA GLY A 27 15.24 -14.43 -25.65
C GLY A 27 14.46 -13.15 -25.98
N GLY A 28 14.65 -12.05 -25.24
CA GLY A 28 13.90 -10.80 -25.44
C GLY A 28 12.44 -10.84 -24.99
N SER A 29 12.02 -11.89 -24.26
CA SER A 29 10.63 -12.08 -23.78
C SER A 29 10.16 -10.99 -22.79
N MET A 30 11.08 -10.30 -22.11
CA MET A 30 10.75 -9.17 -21.21
C MET A 30 10.62 -7.84 -21.98
N ASN A 31 9.74 -7.79 -22.97
CA ASN A 31 9.36 -6.52 -23.57
C ASN A 31 8.05 -6.06 -22.91
N PRO A 32 8.06 -5.00 -22.07
CA PRO A 32 6.84 -4.50 -21.45
C PRO A 32 5.86 -4.09 -22.55
N ARG A 33 4.66 -4.69 -22.55
CA ARG A 33 3.59 -4.22 -23.45
C ARG A 33 3.12 -2.86 -22.95
N ALA A 34 3.11 -1.90 -23.85
CA ALA A 34 2.37 -0.66 -23.62
C ALA A 34 0.90 -1.00 -23.37
N ILE A 35 0.34 -0.42 -22.30
CA ILE A 35 -1.09 -0.47 -22.06
C ILE A 35 -1.75 0.40 -23.12
N GLN A 36 -2.65 -0.19 -23.90
CA GLN A 36 -3.38 0.51 -24.96
C GLN A 36 -4.80 0.80 -24.47
N THR A 37 -5.23 2.06 -24.56
CA THR A 37 -6.60 2.47 -24.28
C THR A 37 -7.37 2.66 -25.58
N LYS A 38 -8.57 2.10 -25.70
CA LYS A 38 -9.37 2.16 -26.93
C LYS A 38 -9.93 3.55 -27.22
N ASP A 39 -10.39 4.23 -26.18
CA ASP A 39 -11.03 5.54 -26.23
C ASP A 39 -10.83 6.30 -24.90
N THR A 40 -11.48 7.45 -24.76
CA THR A 40 -11.37 8.29 -23.55
C THR A 40 -12.04 7.63 -22.35
N GLU A 41 -13.13 6.88 -22.53
CA GLU A 41 -13.85 6.22 -21.43
C GLU A 41 -13.01 5.07 -20.84
N ASP A 42 -12.36 4.31 -21.71
CA ASP A 42 -11.43 3.24 -21.35
C ASP A 42 -10.21 3.79 -20.59
N ARG A 43 -9.68 4.94 -21.02
CA ARG A 43 -8.61 5.64 -20.31
C ARG A 43 -9.07 6.13 -18.93
N ASP A 44 -10.25 6.73 -18.84
CA ASP A 44 -10.77 7.25 -17.58
C ASP A 44 -11.10 6.12 -16.60
N ARG A 45 -11.54 4.95 -17.08
CA ARG A 45 -11.68 3.73 -16.27
C ARG A 45 -10.34 3.28 -15.72
N LEU A 46 -9.32 3.16 -16.58
CA LEU A 46 -7.96 2.79 -16.16
C LEU A 46 -7.40 3.73 -15.09
N LEU A 47 -7.61 5.05 -15.23
CA LEU A 47 -7.15 6.03 -14.25
C LEU A 47 -7.85 5.88 -12.90
N ARG A 48 -9.16 5.57 -12.88
CA ARG A 48 -9.89 5.28 -11.64
C ARG A 48 -9.40 4.00 -10.99
N ASP A 49 -9.21 2.93 -11.77
CA ASP A 49 -8.70 1.66 -11.25
C ASP A 49 -7.29 1.83 -10.66
N LEU A 50 -6.41 2.58 -11.33
CA LEU A 50 -5.08 2.90 -10.82
C LEU A 50 -5.14 3.71 -9.52
N HIS A 51 -6.04 4.70 -9.45
CA HIS A 51 -6.24 5.49 -8.24
C HIS A 51 -6.66 4.61 -7.07
N ASP A 52 -7.68 3.77 -7.26
CA ASP A 52 -8.26 2.91 -6.22
C ASP A 52 -7.30 1.80 -5.80
N ALA A 53 -6.61 1.16 -6.75
CA ALA A 53 -5.56 0.19 -6.49
C ALA A 53 -4.42 0.81 -5.68
N THR A 54 -3.98 2.02 -6.05
CA THR A 54 -2.93 2.74 -5.34
C THR A 54 -3.39 3.08 -3.92
N TYR A 55 -4.59 3.62 -3.74
CA TYR A 55 -5.14 3.91 -2.43
C TYR A 55 -5.17 2.67 -1.53
N ALA A 56 -5.72 1.55 -2.04
CA ALA A 56 -5.78 0.29 -1.31
C ALA A 56 -4.39 -0.23 -0.93
N ALA A 57 -3.43 -0.18 -1.87
CA ALA A 57 -2.06 -0.63 -1.63
C ALA A 57 -1.37 0.19 -0.54
N PHE A 58 -1.47 1.53 -0.60
CA PHE A 58 -0.90 2.41 0.42
C PHE A 58 -1.57 2.19 1.77
N PHE A 59 -2.90 2.12 1.82
CA PHE A 59 -3.63 1.88 3.07
C PHE A 59 -3.18 0.58 3.76
N LEU A 60 -3.08 -0.51 3.00
CA LEU A 60 -2.59 -1.80 3.52
C LEU A 60 -1.13 -1.71 3.98
N ALA A 61 -0.28 -0.94 3.30
CA ALA A 61 1.10 -0.71 3.73
C ALA A 61 1.17 0.05 5.07
N PHE A 62 0.31 1.05 5.30
CA PHE A 62 0.20 1.74 6.58
C PHE A 62 -0.24 0.80 7.70
N GLY A 63 -1.30 0.01 7.46
CA GLY A 63 -1.78 -0.98 8.44
C GLY A 63 -0.71 -2.02 8.81
N GLN A 64 0.03 -2.54 7.81
CA GLN A 64 1.15 -3.44 8.05
C GLN A 64 2.27 -2.77 8.87
N GLY A 65 2.61 -1.53 8.54
CA GLY A 65 3.61 -0.75 9.28
C GLY A 65 3.25 -0.57 10.75
N LEU A 66 2.00 -0.21 11.04
CA LEU A 66 1.49 -0.07 12.42
C LEU A 66 1.58 -1.37 13.20
N HIS A 67 1.14 -2.49 12.61
CA HIS A 67 1.22 -3.80 13.26
C HIS A 67 2.68 -4.22 13.53
N THR A 68 3.59 -3.91 12.61
CA THR A 68 5.03 -4.19 12.79
C THR A 68 5.61 -3.40 13.97
N ILE A 69 5.24 -2.11 14.09
CA ILE A 69 5.71 -1.25 15.18
C ILE A 69 5.11 -1.69 16.52
N GLU A 70 3.84 -2.09 16.55
CA GLU A 70 3.20 -2.62 17.76
C GLU A 70 3.93 -3.87 18.26
N HIS A 71 4.22 -4.82 17.38
CA HIS A 71 4.93 -6.04 17.75
C HIS A 71 6.31 -5.72 18.33
N ALA A 72 7.08 -4.83 17.69
CA ALA A 72 8.36 -4.36 18.22
C ALA A 72 8.21 -3.62 19.57
N SER A 73 7.18 -2.80 19.74
CA SER A 73 6.89 -2.09 21.00
C SER A 73 6.63 -3.06 22.15
N GLN A 74 5.92 -4.18 21.89
CA GLN A 74 5.68 -5.22 22.88
C GLN A 74 6.96 -5.97 23.27
N GLU A 75 7.76 -6.39 22.28
CA GLU A 75 9.03 -7.08 22.50
C GLU A 75 10.02 -6.22 23.30
N GLN A 76 10.12 -4.94 22.94
CA GLN A 76 11.08 -4.00 23.52
C GLN A 76 10.53 -3.21 24.71
N ARG A 77 9.26 -3.42 25.08
CA ARG A 77 8.56 -2.74 26.19
C ARG A 77 8.57 -1.22 26.09
N TRP A 78 8.40 -0.68 24.88
CA TRP A 78 8.37 0.77 24.66
C TRP A 78 7.07 1.44 25.12
N GLY A 79 5.97 0.67 25.23
CA GLY A 79 4.68 1.20 25.68
C GLY A 79 4.03 2.15 24.67
N LEU A 80 4.41 2.06 23.38
CA LEU A 80 3.82 2.87 22.31
C LEU A 80 2.39 2.44 22.01
N THR A 81 1.51 3.41 21.80
CA THR A 81 0.16 3.21 21.27
C THR A 81 0.11 3.56 19.78
N TYR A 82 -0.91 3.08 19.07
CA TYR A 82 -1.13 3.44 17.66
C TYR A 82 -1.30 4.95 17.47
N LEU A 83 -1.92 5.65 18.43
CA LEU A 83 -2.11 7.10 18.35
C LEU A 83 -0.78 7.86 18.44
N ASP A 84 0.18 7.38 19.23
CA ASP A 84 1.51 7.98 19.32
C ASP A 84 2.25 7.90 17.97
N VAL A 85 2.16 6.75 17.31
CA VAL A 85 2.78 6.53 15.99
C VAL A 85 2.10 7.39 14.92
N LEU A 86 0.77 7.45 14.91
CA LEU A 86 0.02 8.26 13.93
C LEU A 86 0.28 9.76 14.10
N GLN A 87 0.40 10.25 15.33
CA GLN A 87 0.77 11.64 15.58
C GLN A 87 2.16 11.97 15.03
N LEU A 88 3.14 11.07 15.17
CA LEU A 88 4.46 11.24 14.58
C LEU A 88 4.39 11.30 13.04
N TRP A 89 3.55 10.45 12.42
CA TRP A 89 3.40 10.43 10.96
C TRP A 89 2.63 11.62 10.40
N ARG A 90 1.88 12.34 11.24
CA ARG A 90 1.10 13.51 10.84
C ARG A 90 1.96 14.72 10.48
N GLY A 91 3.11 14.90 11.13
CA GLY A 91 3.93 16.11 10.99
C GLY A 91 5.40 15.83 10.71
N GLY A 92 5.92 16.33 9.58
CA GLY A 92 7.37 16.42 9.33
C GLY A 92 8.05 15.17 8.76
N CYS A 93 7.35 14.04 8.60
CA CYS A 93 7.90 12.84 7.95
C CYS A 93 7.56 12.75 6.45
N ILE A 94 8.38 12.00 5.69
CA ILE A 94 8.20 11.79 4.24
C ILE A 94 6.86 11.09 3.90
N ILE A 95 6.39 10.20 4.78
CA ILE A 95 5.19 9.38 4.55
C ILE A 95 3.88 10.05 5.00
N ARG A 96 3.88 11.37 5.24
CA ARG A 96 2.69 12.09 5.70
C ARG A 96 1.52 11.91 4.73
N SER A 97 0.33 11.62 5.26
CA SER A 97 -0.92 11.51 4.48
C SER A 97 -2.09 12.03 5.32
N ASP A 98 -2.76 13.09 4.87
CA ASP A 98 -3.86 13.68 5.65
C ASP A 98 -5.03 12.69 5.79
N TYR A 99 -5.48 12.13 4.67
CA TYR A 99 -6.66 11.27 4.63
C TYR A 99 -6.48 9.94 5.38
N ILE A 100 -5.38 9.21 5.11
CA ILE A 100 -5.14 7.90 5.73
C ILE A 100 -4.92 8.06 7.23
N ILE A 101 -4.14 9.06 7.66
CA ILE A 101 -3.86 9.29 9.08
C ILE A 101 -5.13 9.71 9.82
N ASP A 102 -5.93 10.63 9.27
CA ASP A 102 -7.18 11.06 9.90
C ASP A 102 -8.19 9.92 10.06
N LEU A 103 -8.31 9.06 9.04
CA LEU A 103 -9.15 7.86 9.10
C LEU A 103 -8.68 6.91 10.21
N LEU A 104 -7.39 6.60 10.25
CA LEU A 104 -6.82 5.69 11.26
C LEU A 104 -6.94 6.28 12.66
N GLU A 105 -6.63 7.57 12.86
CA GLU A 105 -6.81 8.24 14.14
C GLU A 105 -8.27 8.17 14.62
N THR A 106 -9.23 8.42 13.72
CA THR A 106 -10.65 8.33 14.06
C THR A 106 -11.03 6.93 14.53
N VAL A 107 -10.55 5.89 13.84
CA VAL A 107 -10.80 4.49 14.20
C VAL A 107 -10.16 4.14 15.55
N TYR A 108 -8.88 4.49 15.77
CA TYR A 108 -8.19 4.16 17.00
C TYR A 108 -8.65 4.98 18.21
N ARG A 109 -9.23 6.18 18.02
CA ARG A 109 -9.88 6.97 19.07
C ARG A 109 -11.27 6.45 19.43
N SER A 110 -11.94 5.74 18.53
CA SER A 110 -13.27 5.20 18.80
C SER A 110 -13.25 4.11 19.87
N THR A 111 -14.37 4.00 20.59
CA THR A 111 -14.62 2.96 21.61
C THR A 111 -15.36 1.75 21.03
N GLU A 112 -15.77 1.81 19.76
CA GLU A 112 -16.51 0.73 19.10
C GLU A 112 -15.57 -0.24 18.40
N VAL A 113 -15.83 -1.53 18.61
CA VAL A 113 -15.21 -2.70 17.96
C VAL A 113 -13.80 -3.07 18.46
N GLU A 114 -13.59 -4.38 18.52
CA GLU A 114 -12.34 -5.05 18.82
C GLU A 114 -11.22 -4.57 17.88
N LYS A 115 -10.29 -3.76 18.39
CA LYS A 115 -9.17 -3.16 17.63
C LYS A 115 -8.16 -4.19 17.13
N THR A 116 -8.29 -5.45 17.54
CA THR A 116 -7.45 -6.58 17.15
C THR A 116 -7.41 -6.78 15.62
N ASN A 117 -8.48 -6.42 14.90
CA ASN A 117 -8.52 -6.48 13.44
C ASN A 117 -8.96 -5.15 12.81
N LEU A 118 -7.97 -4.28 12.57
CA LEU A 118 -8.16 -2.97 11.94
C LEU A 118 -8.99 -3.04 10.63
N LEU A 119 -8.74 -4.04 9.79
CA LEU A 119 -9.38 -4.17 8.49
C LEU A 119 -10.87 -4.56 8.60
N ALA A 120 -11.28 -5.15 9.72
CA ALA A 120 -12.67 -5.50 9.99
C ALA A 120 -13.50 -4.31 10.49
N HIS A 121 -12.87 -3.20 10.86
CA HIS A 121 -13.59 -2.02 11.33
C HIS A 121 -14.46 -1.44 10.18
N PRO A 122 -15.76 -1.16 10.38
CA PRO A 122 -16.67 -0.78 9.29
C PRO A 122 -16.18 0.41 8.44
N ARG A 123 -15.64 1.45 9.08
CA ARG A 123 -15.09 2.64 8.40
C ARG A 123 -13.88 2.34 7.50
N ILE A 124 -13.24 1.19 7.66
CA ILE A 124 -12.08 0.75 6.87
C ILE A 124 -12.52 -0.32 5.87
N ALA A 125 -13.31 -1.28 6.32
CA ALA A 125 -13.82 -2.36 5.48
C ALA A 125 -14.62 -1.85 4.29
N GLU A 126 -15.43 -0.79 4.46
CA GLU A 126 -16.25 -0.23 3.39
C GLU A 126 -15.41 0.40 2.26
N PRO A 127 -14.50 1.37 2.50
CA PRO A 127 -13.60 1.88 1.47
C PRO A 127 -12.75 0.78 0.85
N LEU A 128 -12.19 -0.13 1.67
CA LEU A 128 -11.32 -1.19 1.17
C LEU A 128 -12.08 -2.14 0.24
N ARG A 129 -13.32 -2.52 0.58
CA ARG A 129 -14.17 -3.36 -0.28
C ARG A 129 -14.47 -2.69 -1.62
N ALA A 130 -14.64 -1.38 -1.63
CA ALA A 130 -14.87 -0.63 -2.87
C ALA A 130 -13.63 -0.60 -3.76
N THR A 131 -12.43 -0.44 -3.17
CA THR A 131 -11.18 -0.26 -3.94
C THR A 131 -10.41 -1.55 -4.20
N PHE A 132 -10.68 -2.63 -3.45
CA PHE A 132 -9.97 -3.90 -3.56
C PHE A 132 -10.09 -4.57 -4.95
N PRO A 133 -11.24 -4.56 -5.66
CA PRO A 133 -11.33 -5.14 -7.00
C PRO A 133 -10.36 -4.53 -8.01
N ALA A 134 -10.06 -3.23 -7.89
CA ALA A 134 -9.11 -2.55 -8.74
C ALA A 134 -7.66 -3.03 -8.50
N LEU A 135 -7.34 -3.47 -7.28
CA LEU A 135 -6.02 -4.01 -6.92
C LEU A 135 -5.72 -5.36 -7.61
N ILE A 136 -6.75 -6.18 -7.82
CA ILE A 136 -6.64 -7.53 -8.40
C ILE A 136 -7.01 -7.58 -9.89
N ASN A 137 -7.30 -6.44 -10.50
CA ASN A 137 -7.69 -6.31 -11.91
C ASN A 137 -8.95 -7.12 -12.29
N GLU A 138 -9.89 -7.28 -11.35
CA GLU A 138 -11.20 -7.90 -11.61
C GLU A 138 -12.22 -6.91 -12.22
N SER A 139 -11.80 -5.67 -12.47
CA SER A 139 -12.64 -4.59 -13.00
C SER A 139 -12.52 -4.42 -14.53
N CYS A 140 -11.76 -5.29 -15.21
CA CYS A 140 -11.60 -5.34 -16.67
C CYS A 140 -12.43 -6.46 -17.31
#